data_AF-K9XUK6-F1
#
_entry.id   AF-K9XUK6-F1
#
_cell.length_a   1.000
_cell.length_b   1.000
_cell.length_c   1.000
_cell.angle_alpha   90.00
_cell.angle_beta   90.00
_cell.angle_gamma   90.00
#
_symmetry.space_group_name_H-M   'P 1'
#
loop_
_entity.id
_entity.type
_entity.pdbx_description
1 polymer ?
#
loop_
_entity_poly.entity_id
_entity_poly.type
_entity_poly.pdbx_seq_one_letter_code
_entity_poly.pdbx_strand_id
1 'polypeptide(L)'
;MSVLLFIAGIALISGGLFGKKLASLGVDSDSVLKKHQKLLIGLLIAIALLLISLIIIDKFNLVTLLPKLFPTSFLLYLGAYYDKSILLTGFFCLGFLVGFELRAKSSRQQIRQLLVALGAISFALSVLLYFLQPVDRFLGKSLIRDNVVIQTTEYTCAPSAIATLARYTKISPQLTEKEAVKLTKTTISGTNTLTEIRAMKKLGMNPQYQTNLTIKDLINLNKPALLHVKEKNRNNQGVRFSHAVALLGIEPQQQLFIIGNPYYGLQIKTLDEMKNYWFGEAILVNL
;
A
#
# COMPACT_ATOMS: atom_id res chain seq x y z
N MET A 1 0.05 3.15 15.21
CA MET A 1 -1.41 3.33 15.21
C MET A 1 -1.84 4.54 16.04
N SER A 2 -1.42 4.68 17.30
CA SER A 2 -1.87 5.78 18.19
C SER A 2 -1.68 7.20 17.63
N VAL A 3 -0.53 7.49 17.00
CA VAL A 3 -0.30 8.80 16.35
C VAL A 3 -1.29 9.06 15.21
N LEU A 4 -1.62 8.04 14.41
CA LEU A 4 -2.56 8.20 13.30
C LEU A 4 -3.98 8.48 13.82
N LEU A 5 -4.41 7.75 14.86
CA LEU A 5 -5.70 7.98 15.51
C LEU A 5 -5.78 9.37 16.15
N PHE A 6 -4.70 9.84 16.75
CA PHE A 6 -4.63 11.19 17.30
C PHE A 6 -4.82 12.26 16.20
N ILE A 7 -4.09 12.15 15.09
CA ILE A 7 -4.23 13.08 13.95
C ILE A 7 -5.63 12.97 13.33
N ALA A 8 -6.21 11.76 13.24
CA ALA A 8 -7.58 11.57 12.79
C ALA A 8 -8.60 12.24 13.73
N GLY A 9 -8.37 12.21 15.04
CA GLY A 9 -9.18 12.95 16.01
C GLY A 9 -9.10 14.46 15.81
N ILE A 10 -7.92 15.00 15.54
CA ILE A 10 -7.75 16.42 15.16
C ILE A 10 -8.52 16.73 13.88
N ALA A 11 -8.42 15.87 12.86
CA ALA A 11 -9.15 16.04 11.60
C ALA A 11 -10.66 16.09 11.84
N LEU A 12 -11.19 15.16 12.65
CA LEU A 12 -12.60 15.13 13.06
C LEU A 12 -13.04 16.42 13.76
N ILE A 13 -12.28 16.89 14.76
CA ILE A 13 -12.59 18.12 15.49
C ILE A 13 -12.56 19.33 14.55
N SER A 14 -11.52 19.44 13.72
CA SER A 14 -11.37 20.55 12.77
C SER A 14 -12.51 20.60 11.74
N GLY A 15 -12.93 19.44 11.23
CA GLY A 15 -14.10 19.31 10.37
C GLY A 15 -15.35 19.80 11.08
N GLY A 16 -15.58 19.37 12.32
CA GLY A 16 -16.73 19.81 13.13
C GLY A 16 -16.79 21.31 13.37
N LEU A 17 -15.65 21.93 13.73
CA LEU A 17 -15.56 23.37 13.91
C LEU A 17 -15.85 24.12 12.59
N PHE A 18 -15.32 23.62 11.47
CA PHE A 18 -15.55 24.22 10.16
C PHE A 18 -17.02 24.10 9.71
N GLY A 19 -17.62 22.92 9.87
CA GLY A 19 -19.04 22.67 9.59
C GLY A 19 -19.93 23.59 10.41
N LYS A 20 -19.67 23.71 11.72
CA LYS A 20 -20.42 24.60 12.62
C LYS A 20 -20.30 26.07 12.22
N LYS A 21 -19.10 26.52 11.81
CA LYS A 21 -18.87 27.89 11.34
C LYS A 21 -19.66 28.19 10.05
N LEU A 22 -19.70 27.26 9.10
CA LEU A 22 -20.50 27.46 7.88
C LEU A 22 -22.00 27.47 8.18
N ALA A 23 -22.47 26.56 9.05
CA ALA A 23 -23.86 26.54 9.48
C ALA A 23 -24.26 27.82 10.24
N SER A 24 -23.35 28.42 11.02
CA SER A 24 -23.61 29.69 11.71
C SER A 24 -23.70 30.88 10.75
N LEU A 25 -23.04 30.80 9.59
CA LEU A 25 -23.16 31.80 8.51
C LEU A 25 -24.47 31.69 7.71
N GLY A 26 -25.40 30.83 8.13
CA GLY A 26 -26.69 30.66 7.46
C GLY A 26 -26.63 29.76 6.23
N VAL A 27 -25.49 29.13 5.97
CA VAL A 27 -25.34 28.13 4.92
C VAL A 27 -26.08 26.87 5.38
N ASP A 28 -27.11 26.46 4.63
CA ASP A 28 -27.82 25.20 4.85
C ASP A 28 -27.56 24.23 3.68
N SER A 29 -27.72 22.93 3.93
CA SER A 29 -27.49 21.90 2.92
C SER A 29 -28.40 22.09 1.71
N ASP A 30 -29.67 22.43 1.92
CA ASP A 30 -30.66 22.55 0.85
C ASP A 30 -30.39 23.73 -0.11
N SER A 31 -29.97 24.89 0.40
CA SER A 31 -29.60 26.06 -0.41
C SER A 31 -28.29 25.85 -1.15
N VAL A 32 -27.30 25.20 -0.53
CA VAL A 32 -26.04 24.85 -1.20
C VAL A 32 -26.27 23.81 -2.28
N LEU A 33 -27.03 22.75 -2.00
CA LEU A 33 -27.32 21.72 -3.00
C LEU A 33 -28.05 22.33 -4.19
N LYS A 34 -29.08 23.14 -3.96
CA LYS A 34 -29.82 23.80 -5.05
C LYS A 34 -28.93 24.77 -5.85
N LYS A 35 -28.09 25.55 -5.17
CA LYS A 35 -27.20 26.53 -5.83
C LYS A 35 -26.07 25.86 -6.61
N HIS A 36 -25.58 24.69 -6.16
CA HIS A 36 -24.39 24.04 -6.71
C HIS A 36 -24.67 22.66 -7.32
N GLN A 37 -25.94 22.33 -7.57
CA GLN A 37 -26.36 21.04 -8.12
C GLN A 37 -25.64 20.70 -9.43
N LYS A 38 -25.56 21.66 -10.36
CA LYS A 38 -24.88 21.46 -11.65
C LYS A 38 -23.39 21.16 -11.47
N LEU A 39 -22.75 21.85 -10.52
CA LEU A 39 -21.33 21.63 -10.20
C LEU A 39 -21.12 20.27 -9.53
N LEU A 40 -22.00 19.87 -8.60
CA LEU A 40 -21.96 18.57 -7.95
C LEU A 40 -22.13 17.43 -8.97
N ILE A 41 -23.11 17.54 -9.88
CA ILE A 41 -23.31 16.56 -10.96
C ILE A 41 -22.07 16.53 -11.87
N GLY A 42 -21.52 17.67 -12.26
CA GLY A 42 -20.29 17.74 -13.05
C GLY A 42 -19.10 17.07 -12.35
N LEU A 43 -18.98 17.23 -11.03
CA LEU A 43 -17.92 16.63 -10.23
C LEU A 43 -18.11 15.10 -10.10
N LEU A 44 -19.35 14.62 -9.94
CA LEU A 44 -19.67 13.20 -9.95
C LEU A 44 -19.37 12.56 -11.31
N ILE A 45 -19.71 13.24 -12.41
CA ILE A 45 -19.36 12.80 -13.78
C ILE A 45 -17.83 12.76 -13.94
N ALA A 46 -17.11 13.78 -13.46
CA ALA A 46 -15.65 13.81 -13.51
C ALA A 46 -15.02 12.65 -12.70
N ILE A 47 -15.54 12.36 -11.50
CA ILE A 47 -15.12 11.19 -10.70
C ILE A 47 -15.41 9.89 -11.46
N ALA A 48 -16.59 9.75 -12.06
CA ALA A 48 -16.94 8.55 -12.83
C ALA A 48 -16.00 8.36 -14.03
N LEU A 49 -15.71 9.42 -14.78
CA LEU A 49 -14.75 9.39 -15.89
C LEU A 49 -13.34 9.06 -15.40
N LEU A 50 -12.90 9.60 -14.26
CA LEU A 50 -11.63 9.26 -13.65
C LEU A 50 -11.57 7.76 -13.30
N LEU A 51 -12.61 7.22 -12.65
CA LEU A 51 -12.68 5.79 -12.31
C LEU A 51 -12.66 4.91 -13.56
N ILE A 52 -13.41 5.28 -14.60
CA ILE A 52 -13.37 4.58 -15.90
C ILE A 52 -11.96 4.62 -16.49
N SER A 53 -11.28 5.77 -16.45
CA SER A 53 -9.91 5.89 -16.96
C SER A 53 -8.93 5.01 -16.18
N LEU A 54 -9.08 4.91 -14.85
CA LEU A 54 -8.26 4.02 -14.02
C LEU A 54 -8.50 2.54 -14.37
N ILE A 55 -9.75 2.14 -14.60
CA ILE A 55 -10.10 0.78 -15.05
C ILE A 55 -9.47 0.49 -16.42
N ILE A 56 -9.48 1.45 -17.34
CA ILE A 56 -8.84 1.31 -18.66
C ILE A 56 -7.32 1.18 -18.49
N ILE A 57 -6.68 2.01 -17.66
CA ILE A 57 -5.24 1.96 -17.40
C ILE A 57 -4.83 0.58 -16.88
N ASP A 58 -5.58 0.04 -15.91
CA ASP A 58 -5.34 -1.28 -15.34
C ASP A 58 -5.54 -2.39 -16.39
N LYS A 59 -6.68 -2.40 -17.08
CA LYS A 59 -7.03 -3.42 -18.09
C LYS A 59 -6.01 -3.51 -19.22
N PHE A 60 -5.44 -2.38 -19.65
CA PHE A 60 -4.47 -2.33 -20.74
C PHE A 60 -3.00 -2.33 -20.26
N ASN A 61 -2.74 -2.57 -18.96
CA ASN A 61 -1.39 -2.54 -18.35
C ASN A 61 -0.62 -1.24 -18.64
N LEU A 62 -1.34 -0.12 -18.79
CA LEU A 62 -0.76 1.21 -19.05
C LEU A 62 -0.11 1.81 -17.78
N VAL A 63 -0.14 1.08 -16.66
CA VAL A 63 0.57 1.42 -15.42
C VAL A 63 2.06 1.67 -15.67
N THR A 64 2.65 1.00 -16.67
CA THR A 64 4.04 1.22 -17.13
C THR A 64 4.31 2.63 -17.67
N LEU A 65 3.27 3.40 -18.02
CA LEU A 65 3.38 4.79 -18.44
C LEU A 65 3.43 5.78 -17.26
N LEU A 66 2.95 5.40 -16.08
CA LEU A 66 2.92 6.30 -14.92
C LEU A 66 4.31 6.84 -14.54
N PRO A 67 5.37 6.00 -14.47
CA PRO A 67 6.72 6.49 -14.18
C PRO A 67 7.32 7.37 -15.30
N LYS A 68 6.75 7.36 -16.52
CA LYS A 68 7.17 8.26 -17.61
C LYS A 68 6.53 9.65 -17.47
N LEU A 69 5.35 9.73 -16.87
CA LEU A 69 4.59 10.97 -16.70
C LEU A 69 4.89 11.67 -15.37
N PHE A 70 5.16 10.90 -14.32
CA PHE A 70 5.41 11.43 -12.98
C PHE A 70 6.74 10.91 -12.43
N PRO A 71 7.47 11.73 -11.65
CA PRO A 71 8.68 11.27 -10.95
C PRO A 71 8.38 10.06 -10.07
N THR A 72 9.23 9.03 -10.14
CA THR A 72 9.08 7.80 -9.33
C THR A 72 9.01 8.11 -7.82
N SER A 73 9.77 9.10 -7.36
CA SER A 73 9.71 9.55 -5.96
C SER A 73 8.30 10.00 -5.59
N PHE A 74 7.64 10.82 -6.42
CA PHE A 74 6.28 11.27 -6.19
C PHE A 74 5.29 10.10 -6.10
N LEU A 75 5.38 9.13 -7.02
CA LEU A 75 4.50 7.95 -7.02
C LEU A 75 4.69 7.09 -5.75
N LEU A 76 5.93 6.90 -5.31
CA LEU A 76 6.24 6.18 -4.06
C LEU A 76 5.65 6.87 -2.83
N TYR A 77 5.76 8.20 -2.75
CA TYR A 77 5.15 8.97 -1.67
C TYR A 77 3.62 8.89 -1.76
N LEU A 78 3.04 9.07 -2.94
CA LEU A 78 1.60 8.97 -3.12
C LEU A 78 1.07 7.62 -2.61
N GLY A 79 1.64 6.50 -3.07
CA GLY A 79 1.25 5.16 -2.64
C GLY A 79 1.43 4.92 -1.12
N ALA A 80 2.51 5.41 -0.52
CA ALA A 80 2.79 5.18 0.90
C ALA A 80 1.89 5.96 1.89
N TYR A 81 1.25 7.03 1.40
CA TYR A 81 0.40 7.91 2.22
C TYR A 81 -1.07 7.94 1.77
N TYR A 82 -1.42 7.36 0.62
CA TYR A 82 -2.77 7.38 0.05
C TYR A 82 -3.87 6.98 1.06
N ASP A 83 -3.78 5.80 1.66
CA ASP A 83 -4.76 5.30 2.62
C ASP A 83 -4.87 6.18 3.86
N LYS A 84 -3.75 6.74 4.34
CA LYS A 84 -3.74 7.66 5.48
C LYS A 84 -4.43 8.98 5.12
N SER A 85 -4.20 9.49 3.91
CA SER A 85 -4.87 10.70 3.43
C SER A 85 -6.38 10.49 3.31
N ILE A 86 -6.83 9.34 2.77
CA ILE A 86 -8.24 8.97 2.74
C ILE A 86 -8.83 8.92 4.14
N LEU A 87 -8.13 8.25 5.06
CA LEU A 87 -8.58 8.12 6.45
C LEU A 87 -8.77 9.51 7.09
N LEU A 88 -7.77 10.38 7.00
CA LEU A 88 -7.83 11.73 7.57
C LEU A 88 -8.94 12.57 6.95
N THR A 89 -9.09 12.49 5.63
CA THR A 89 -10.15 13.20 4.91
C THR A 89 -11.53 12.68 5.31
N GLY A 90 -11.69 11.37 5.48
CA GLY A 90 -12.95 10.77 5.92
C GLY A 90 -13.33 11.18 7.35
N PHE A 91 -12.37 11.20 8.29
CA PHE A 91 -12.61 11.71 9.63
C PHE A 91 -12.95 13.21 9.62
N PHE A 92 -12.27 14.01 8.79
CA PHE A 92 -12.64 15.41 8.59
C PHE A 92 -14.09 15.54 8.09
N CYS A 93 -14.47 14.77 7.07
CA CYS A 93 -15.83 14.77 6.51
C CYS A 93 -16.89 14.34 7.53
N LEU A 94 -16.62 13.33 8.35
CA LEU A 94 -17.51 12.95 9.46
C LEU A 94 -17.76 14.13 10.39
N GLY A 95 -16.68 14.76 10.85
CA GLY A 95 -16.76 15.90 11.77
C GLY A 95 -17.52 17.04 11.14
N PHE A 96 -17.19 17.35 9.88
CA PHE A 96 -17.84 18.37 9.08
C PHE A 96 -19.35 18.16 8.99
N LEU A 97 -19.81 16.97 8.61
CA LEU A 97 -21.24 16.67 8.49
C LEU A 97 -21.96 16.82 9.83
N VAL A 98 -21.37 16.32 10.92
CA VAL A 98 -21.90 16.49 12.27
C VAL A 98 -22.02 17.97 12.63
N GLY A 99 -20.95 18.75 12.45
CA GLY A 99 -20.94 20.17 12.80
C GLY A 99 -21.88 21.02 11.92
N PHE A 100 -22.06 20.63 10.66
CA PHE A 100 -22.87 21.35 9.69
C PHE A 100 -24.38 21.08 9.88
N GLU A 101 -24.77 19.85 10.16
CA GLU A 101 -26.19 19.43 10.23
C GLU A 101 -26.80 19.47 11.64
N LEU A 102 -26.00 19.57 12.72
CA LEU A 102 -26.49 19.67 14.10
C LEU A 102 -27.04 21.07 14.47
N ARG A 103 -27.86 21.67 13.61
CA ARG A 103 -28.66 22.85 13.97
C ARG A 103 -29.84 22.45 14.87
N ALA A 104 -30.30 23.37 15.72
CA ALA A 104 -31.46 23.17 16.60
C ALA A 104 -32.81 22.99 15.86
N LYS A 105 -32.84 23.16 14.52
CA LYS A 105 -34.06 23.08 13.68
C LYS A 105 -34.01 21.99 12.60
N SER A 106 -33.20 20.94 12.79
CA SER A 106 -33.10 19.86 11.81
C SER A 106 -34.36 18.99 11.80
N SER A 107 -34.91 18.74 10.60
CA SER A 107 -36.08 17.87 10.44
C SER A 107 -35.74 16.41 10.76
N ARG A 108 -36.76 15.60 11.11
CA ARG A 108 -36.57 14.15 11.34
C ARG A 108 -35.97 13.44 10.11
N GLN A 109 -36.29 13.90 8.90
CA GLN A 109 -35.75 13.33 7.67
C GLN A 109 -34.26 13.66 7.50
N GLN A 110 -33.86 14.91 7.73
CA GLN A 110 -32.44 15.33 7.68
C GLN A 110 -31.61 14.59 8.74
N ILE A 111 -32.14 14.41 9.96
CA ILE A 111 -31.47 13.62 11.00
C ILE A 111 -31.28 12.17 10.55
N ARG A 112 -32.30 11.54 9.94
CA ARG A 112 -32.16 10.18 9.39
C ARG A 112 -31.12 10.10 8.29
N GLN A 113 -31.10 11.05 7.35
CA GLN A 113 -30.11 11.11 6.27
C GLN A 113 -28.69 11.30 6.81
N LEU A 114 -28.51 12.18 7.79
CA LEU A 114 -27.25 12.38 8.49
C LEU A 114 -26.79 11.08 9.15
N LEU A 115 -27.65 10.40 9.91
CA LEU A 115 -27.30 9.14 10.57
C LEU A 115 -26.89 8.05 9.57
N VAL A 116 -27.59 7.94 8.43
CA VAL A 116 -27.22 7.01 7.36
C VAL A 116 -25.84 7.36 6.78
N ALA A 117 -25.58 8.63 6.48
CA ALA A 117 -24.30 9.08 5.96
C ALA A 117 -23.15 8.84 6.96
N LEU A 118 -23.36 9.18 8.24
CA LEU A 118 -22.39 8.94 9.30
C LEU A 118 -22.13 7.44 9.48
N GLY A 119 -23.16 6.60 9.43
CA GLY A 119 -23.03 5.15 9.50
C GLY A 119 -22.20 4.60 8.34
N ALA A 120 -22.50 5.00 7.11
CA ALA A 120 -21.78 4.56 5.92
C ALA A 120 -20.30 4.97 5.93
N ILE A 121 -20.02 6.25 6.24
CA ILE A 121 -18.64 6.74 6.30
C ILE A 121 -17.88 6.09 7.46
N SER A 122 -18.49 5.98 8.65
CA SER A 122 -17.85 5.35 9.81
C SER A 122 -17.55 3.86 9.55
N PHE A 123 -18.45 3.14 8.88
CA PHE A 123 -18.21 1.75 8.47
C PHE A 123 -17.02 1.66 7.52
N ALA A 124 -16.99 2.47 6.45
CA ALA A 124 -15.89 2.48 5.49
C ALA A 124 -14.54 2.81 6.16
N LEU A 125 -14.52 3.80 7.07
CA LEU A 125 -13.30 4.15 7.81
C LEU A 125 -12.89 3.06 8.80
N SER A 126 -13.83 2.33 9.38
CA SER A 126 -13.53 1.19 10.27
C SER A 126 -12.85 0.05 9.51
N VAL A 127 -13.34 -0.25 8.30
CA VAL A 127 -12.69 -1.20 7.39
C VAL A 127 -11.27 -0.74 7.03
N LEU A 128 -11.10 0.54 6.66
CA LEU A 128 -9.79 1.10 6.35
C LEU A 128 -8.83 1.06 7.56
N LEU A 129 -9.33 1.37 8.76
CA LEU A 129 -8.55 1.27 10.01
C LEU A 129 -8.08 -0.14 10.29
N TYR A 130 -8.92 -1.14 10.04
CA TYR A 130 -8.55 -2.55 10.16
C TYR A 130 -7.36 -2.88 9.26
N PHE A 131 -7.41 -2.51 7.98
CA PHE A 131 -6.34 -2.75 7.02
C PHE A 131 -5.02 -2.00 7.35
N LEU A 132 -5.12 -0.85 8.02
CA LEU A 132 -3.97 -0.07 8.50
C LEU A 132 -3.39 -0.58 9.82
N GLN A 133 -3.96 -1.61 10.45
CA GLN A 133 -3.41 -2.18 11.68
C GLN A 133 -2.03 -2.81 11.44
N PRO A 134 -1.06 -2.58 12.34
CA PRO A 134 0.22 -3.28 12.28
C PRO A 134 0.02 -4.80 12.34
N VAL A 135 0.80 -5.54 11.55
CA VAL A 135 0.66 -7.00 11.46
C VAL A 135 1.37 -7.74 12.62
N ASP A 136 2.11 -7.03 13.47
CA ASP A 136 2.98 -7.59 14.52
C ASP A 136 2.27 -8.51 15.51
N ARG A 137 0.97 -8.30 15.72
CA ARG A 137 0.11 -9.10 16.60
C ARG A 137 -0.33 -10.44 16.01
N PHE A 138 -0.22 -10.61 14.70
CA PHE A 138 -0.65 -11.83 13.99
C PHE A 138 0.51 -12.75 13.65
N LEU A 139 1.74 -12.33 13.96
CA LEU A 139 2.93 -13.10 13.62
C LEU A 139 2.99 -14.40 14.39
N GLY A 140 3.31 -15.47 13.67
CA GLY A 140 3.65 -16.77 14.25
C GLY A 140 5.08 -16.80 14.78
N LYS A 141 5.53 -17.99 15.16
CA LYS A 141 6.94 -18.24 15.45
C LYS A 141 7.74 -18.14 14.17
N SER A 142 8.77 -17.28 14.15
CA SER A 142 9.63 -17.14 12.98
C SER A 142 10.25 -18.48 12.58
N LEU A 143 10.19 -18.76 11.28
CA LEU A 143 10.70 -19.98 10.67
C LEU A 143 11.75 -19.63 9.62
N ILE A 144 12.80 -20.43 9.55
CA ILE A 144 13.81 -20.36 8.50
C ILE A 144 13.83 -21.71 7.79
N ARG A 145 13.78 -21.69 6.46
CA ARG A 145 13.87 -22.87 5.61
C ARG A 145 14.83 -22.57 4.48
N ASP A 146 15.82 -23.43 4.27
CA ASP A 146 16.83 -23.27 3.20
C ASP A 146 17.52 -21.89 3.23
N ASN A 147 17.83 -21.39 4.43
CA ASN A 147 18.35 -20.04 4.69
C ASN A 147 17.42 -18.87 4.30
N VAL A 148 16.17 -19.15 3.93
CA VAL A 148 15.12 -18.16 3.66
C VAL A 148 14.26 -17.97 4.89
N VAL A 149 14.01 -16.72 5.26
CA VAL A 149 13.06 -16.37 6.32
C VAL A 149 11.64 -16.54 5.76
N ILE A 150 10.86 -17.42 6.39
CA ILE A 150 9.52 -17.78 5.95
C ILE A 150 8.50 -16.81 6.58
N GLN A 151 7.56 -16.35 5.75
CA GLN A 151 6.46 -15.50 6.22
C GLN A 151 5.48 -16.33 7.05
N THR A 152 5.01 -15.79 8.16
CA THR A 152 4.01 -16.43 9.03
C THR A 152 2.58 -15.93 8.77
N THR A 153 2.43 -14.85 8.01
CA THR A 153 1.13 -14.27 7.61
C THR A 153 1.10 -13.98 6.12
N GLU A 154 -0.07 -13.73 5.55
CA GLU A 154 -0.23 -13.40 4.12
C GLU A 154 0.37 -12.04 3.74
N TYR A 155 0.68 -11.20 4.72
CA TYR A 155 1.05 -9.80 4.51
C TYR A 155 2.56 -9.52 4.67
N THR A 156 3.33 -10.53 5.07
CA THR A 156 4.72 -10.38 5.54
C THR A 156 5.77 -10.92 4.58
N CYS A 157 5.43 -11.02 3.29
CA CYS A 157 6.37 -11.40 2.24
C CYS A 157 7.56 -10.45 2.15
N ALA A 158 7.31 -9.14 2.02
CA ALA A 158 8.36 -8.12 1.91
C ALA A 158 9.33 -8.09 3.12
N PRO A 159 8.87 -8.01 4.39
CA PRO A 159 9.79 -8.06 5.52
C PRO A 159 10.56 -9.38 5.61
N SER A 160 9.96 -10.51 5.26
CA SER A 160 10.64 -11.81 5.23
C SER A 160 11.71 -11.89 4.14
N ALA A 161 11.44 -11.35 2.96
CA ALA A 161 12.41 -11.25 1.87
C ALA A 161 13.56 -10.29 2.21
N ILE A 162 13.26 -9.13 2.83
CA ILE A 162 14.30 -8.21 3.35
C ILE A 162 15.14 -8.88 4.43
N ALA A 163 14.52 -9.63 5.35
CA ALA A 163 15.24 -10.40 6.36
C ALA A 163 16.16 -11.44 5.71
N THR A 164 15.68 -12.14 4.69
CA THR A 164 16.47 -13.09 3.90
C THR A 164 17.68 -12.41 3.24
N LEU A 165 17.48 -11.26 2.58
CA LEU A 165 18.58 -10.48 1.99
C LEU A 165 19.59 -10.03 3.05
N ALA A 166 19.14 -9.57 4.22
CA ALA A 166 20.02 -9.12 5.31
C ALA A 166 20.90 -10.24 5.83
N ARG A 167 20.34 -11.45 5.92
CA ARG A 167 21.06 -12.65 6.34
C ARG A 167 22.02 -13.11 5.26
N TYR A 168 21.57 -13.17 4.01
CA TYR A 168 22.36 -13.61 2.86
C TYR A 168 23.58 -12.72 2.64
N THR A 169 23.41 -11.40 2.72
CA THR A 169 24.48 -10.41 2.59
C THR A 169 25.31 -10.22 3.86
N LYS A 170 25.00 -10.98 4.92
CA LYS A 170 25.66 -10.95 6.24
C LYS A 170 25.59 -9.61 6.99
N ILE A 171 24.80 -8.65 6.52
CA ILE A 171 24.59 -7.37 7.21
C ILE A 171 23.89 -7.56 8.56
N SER A 172 22.89 -8.43 8.61
CA SER A 172 22.20 -8.79 9.85
C SER A 172 21.89 -10.29 9.86
N PRO A 173 22.88 -11.15 10.19
CA PRO A 173 22.79 -12.60 10.07
C PRO A 173 21.68 -13.26 10.90
N GLN A 174 21.16 -12.55 11.90
CA GLN A 174 20.11 -13.05 12.80
C GLN A 174 18.76 -12.37 12.62
N LEU A 175 18.60 -11.51 11.60
CA LEU A 175 17.35 -10.77 11.40
C LEU A 175 16.17 -11.73 11.22
N THR A 176 15.14 -11.55 12.03
CA THR A 176 13.90 -12.34 11.99
C THR A 176 12.80 -11.62 11.20
N GLU A 177 11.74 -12.35 10.82
CA GLU A 177 10.52 -11.74 10.24
C GLU A 177 9.96 -10.67 11.18
N LYS A 178 9.87 -10.95 12.48
CA LYS A 178 9.28 -10.04 13.47
C LYS A 178 10.02 -8.72 13.57
N GLU A 179 11.35 -8.76 13.52
CA GLU A 179 12.17 -7.55 13.53
C GLU A 179 12.04 -6.79 12.21
N ALA A 180 12.06 -7.50 11.09
CA ALA A 180 11.86 -6.88 9.78
C ALA A 180 10.48 -6.21 9.65
N VAL A 181 9.41 -6.81 10.16
CA VAL A 181 8.05 -6.23 10.22
C VAL A 181 8.03 -4.90 10.96
N LYS A 182 8.77 -4.80 12.07
CA LYS A 182 8.89 -3.53 12.82
C LYS A 182 9.63 -2.46 12.01
N LEU A 183 10.66 -2.86 11.25
CA LEU A 183 11.44 -1.94 10.41
C LEU A 183 10.64 -1.42 9.21
N THR A 184 9.92 -2.32 8.53
CA THR A 184 9.07 -2.00 7.37
C THR A 184 7.75 -1.34 7.76
N LYS A 185 7.33 -1.46 9.03
CA LYS A 185 6.01 -1.00 9.50
C LYS A 185 4.85 -1.63 8.71
N THR A 186 4.99 -2.92 8.40
CA THR A 186 4.00 -3.70 7.64
C THR A 186 2.64 -3.69 8.35
N THR A 187 1.57 -3.52 7.57
CA THR A 187 0.18 -3.57 8.04
C THR A 187 -0.55 -4.77 7.44
N ILE A 188 -1.84 -4.94 7.76
CA ILE A 188 -2.69 -5.96 7.13
C ILE A 188 -2.83 -5.71 5.60
N SER A 189 -2.71 -4.48 5.12
CA SER A 189 -2.59 -4.22 3.67
C SER A 189 -1.27 -4.67 3.03
N GLY A 190 -0.30 -5.15 3.82
CA GLY A 190 1.04 -5.48 3.35
C GLY A 190 2.05 -4.35 3.56
N THR A 191 3.05 -4.30 2.68
CA THR A 191 4.19 -3.36 2.78
C THR A 191 4.27 -2.54 1.51
N ASN A 192 4.49 -1.23 1.63
CA ASN A 192 4.70 -0.36 0.48
C ASN A 192 6.20 -0.27 0.15
N THR A 193 6.51 -0.11 -1.13
CA THR A 193 7.88 0.01 -1.66
C THR A 193 8.71 1.09 -0.97
N LEU A 194 8.12 2.25 -0.62
CA LEU A 194 8.85 3.30 0.09
C LEU A 194 9.34 2.85 1.48
N THR A 195 8.51 2.09 2.20
CA THR A 195 8.89 1.53 3.50
C THR A 195 9.90 0.38 3.38
N GLU A 196 9.85 -0.40 2.29
CA GLU A 196 10.88 -1.41 1.98
C GLU A 196 12.24 -0.74 1.79
N ILE A 197 12.32 0.27 0.90
CA ILE A 197 13.54 1.07 0.67
C ILE A 197 14.05 1.66 1.99
N ARG A 198 13.17 2.25 2.80
CA ARG A 198 13.57 2.83 4.09
C ARG A 198 14.08 1.77 5.08
N ALA A 199 13.47 0.58 5.12
CA ALA A 199 13.90 -0.51 5.99
C ALA A 199 15.27 -1.04 5.55
N MET A 200 15.45 -1.31 4.26
CA MET A 200 16.73 -1.74 3.69
C MET A 200 17.83 -0.69 3.93
N LYS A 201 17.52 0.61 3.77
CA LYS A 201 18.46 1.70 4.09
C LYS A 201 18.86 1.70 5.56
N LYS A 202 17.90 1.53 6.48
CA LYS A 202 18.17 1.44 7.93
C LYS A 202 19.02 0.23 8.31
N LEU A 203 18.90 -0.86 7.57
CA LEU A 203 19.75 -2.03 7.75
C LEU A 203 21.17 -1.81 7.21
N GLY A 204 21.42 -0.79 6.40
CA GLY A 204 22.73 -0.54 5.80
C GLY A 204 22.92 -1.18 4.42
N MET A 205 21.85 -1.62 3.75
CA MET A 205 21.91 -2.27 2.42
C MET A 205 22.08 -1.29 1.23
N ASN A 206 22.18 0.01 1.50
CA ASN A 206 22.24 1.10 0.52
C ASN A 206 21.32 0.88 -0.72
N PRO A 207 19.99 0.80 -0.51
CA PRO A 207 19.08 0.33 -1.54
C PRO A 207 18.97 1.29 -2.72
N GLN A 208 18.96 0.73 -3.93
CA GLN A 208 18.69 1.48 -5.17
C GLN A 208 17.45 0.90 -5.86
N TYR A 209 16.37 1.67 -5.89
CA TYR A 209 15.14 1.28 -6.57
C TYR A 209 15.22 1.59 -8.05
N GLN A 210 14.93 0.60 -8.88
CA GLN A 210 14.89 0.69 -10.34
C GLN A 210 13.61 0.04 -10.87
N THR A 211 13.04 0.65 -11.90
CA THR A 211 11.77 0.23 -12.53
C THR A 211 11.96 0.12 -14.04
N ASN A 212 11.04 -0.56 -14.73
CA ASN A 212 11.09 -0.79 -16.18
C ASN A 212 12.36 -1.53 -16.63
N LEU A 213 12.87 -2.41 -15.76
CA LEU A 213 14.01 -3.25 -16.07
C LEU A 213 13.59 -4.45 -16.92
N THR A 214 14.44 -4.80 -17.88
CA THR A 214 14.35 -6.07 -18.59
C THR A 214 15.08 -7.18 -17.83
N ILE A 215 14.81 -8.45 -18.16
CA ILE A 215 15.58 -9.58 -17.60
C ILE A 215 17.06 -9.45 -17.93
N LYS A 216 17.40 -8.94 -19.12
CA LYS A 216 18.79 -8.69 -19.51
C LYS A 216 19.44 -7.67 -18.59
N ASP A 217 18.73 -6.60 -18.23
CA ASP A 217 19.22 -5.60 -17.28
C ASP A 217 19.44 -6.24 -15.90
N LEU A 218 18.51 -7.08 -15.44
CA LEU A 218 18.65 -7.80 -14.17
C LEU A 218 19.87 -8.72 -14.15
N ILE A 219 20.10 -9.48 -15.24
CA ILE A 219 21.30 -10.32 -15.42
C ILE A 219 22.57 -9.48 -15.43
N ASN A 220 22.58 -8.35 -16.15
CA ASN A 220 23.75 -7.47 -16.24
C ASN A 220 24.08 -6.82 -14.89
N LEU A 221 23.06 -6.47 -14.11
CA LEU A 221 23.24 -5.91 -12.78
C LEU A 221 23.87 -6.94 -11.83
N ASN A 222 23.46 -8.22 -11.93
CA ASN A 222 23.96 -9.35 -11.13
C ASN A 222 24.14 -9.04 -9.63
N LYS A 223 23.14 -8.38 -9.04
CA LYS A 223 23.13 -7.96 -7.63
C LYS A 223 21.98 -8.60 -6.87
N PRO A 224 22.15 -8.89 -5.57
CA PRO A 224 21.04 -9.24 -4.71
C PRO A 224 20.00 -8.11 -4.70
N ALA A 225 18.72 -8.46 -4.68
CA ALA A 225 17.64 -7.48 -4.76
C ALA A 225 16.36 -7.97 -4.10
N LEU A 226 15.54 -7.04 -3.63
CA LEU A 226 14.12 -7.30 -3.38
C LEU A 226 13.37 -7.17 -4.71
N LEU A 227 12.64 -8.20 -5.11
CA LEU A 227 11.83 -8.21 -6.32
C LEU A 227 10.34 -8.27 -5.97
N HIS A 228 9.54 -7.49 -6.68
CA HIS A 228 8.09 -7.67 -6.71
C HIS A 228 7.72 -8.61 -7.87
N VAL A 229 6.89 -9.61 -7.58
CA VAL A 229 6.59 -10.72 -8.49
C VAL A 229 5.11 -11.12 -8.46
N LYS A 230 4.65 -11.80 -9.50
CA LYS A 230 3.33 -12.41 -9.68
C LYS A 230 3.39 -13.86 -9.23
N GLU A 231 3.08 -14.11 -7.97
CA GLU A 231 3.16 -15.44 -7.38
C GLU A 231 1.87 -16.25 -7.60
N LYS A 232 2.02 -17.58 -7.64
CA LYS A 232 0.89 -18.52 -7.66
C LYS A 232 0.67 -19.09 -6.26
N ASN A 233 -0.60 -19.37 -5.94
CA ASN A 233 -0.95 -20.12 -4.74
C ASN A 233 -0.34 -21.53 -4.75
N ARG A 234 -0.17 -22.12 -3.56
CA ARG A 234 0.44 -23.44 -3.32
C ARG A 234 -0.07 -24.56 -4.23
N ASN A 235 -1.34 -24.51 -4.60
CA ASN A 235 -1.99 -25.56 -5.39
C ASN A 235 -1.92 -25.30 -6.90
N ASN A 236 -1.19 -24.27 -7.37
CA ASN A 236 -1.18 -23.79 -8.75
C ASN A 236 -2.58 -23.42 -9.31
N GLN A 237 -3.59 -23.34 -8.44
CA GLN A 237 -4.96 -22.98 -8.77
C GLN A 237 -5.22 -21.53 -8.34
N GLY A 238 -5.92 -20.77 -9.18
CA GLY A 238 -6.35 -19.41 -8.89
C GLY A 238 -5.54 -18.30 -9.58
N VAL A 239 -5.87 -17.06 -9.22
CA VAL A 239 -5.30 -15.84 -9.79
C VAL A 239 -3.91 -15.58 -9.20
N ARG A 240 -2.98 -15.12 -10.04
CA ARG A 240 -1.66 -14.70 -9.54
C ARG A 240 -1.80 -13.47 -8.65
N PHE A 241 -1.10 -13.44 -7.53
CA PHE A 241 -1.12 -12.32 -6.60
C PHE A 241 0.23 -11.60 -6.55
N SER A 242 0.21 -10.34 -6.15
CA SER A 242 1.44 -9.56 -5.96
C SER A 242 2.19 -10.04 -4.73
N HIS A 243 3.49 -10.27 -4.86
CA HIS A 243 4.33 -10.86 -3.84
C HIS A 243 5.73 -10.24 -3.85
N ALA A 244 6.49 -10.43 -2.76
CA ALA A 244 7.86 -9.94 -2.65
C ALA A 244 8.82 -11.09 -2.33
N VAL A 245 9.92 -11.18 -3.07
CA VAL A 245 10.94 -12.23 -2.94
C VAL A 245 12.35 -11.66 -2.95
N ALA A 246 13.29 -12.42 -2.39
CA ALA A 246 14.71 -12.08 -2.40
C ALA A 246 15.38 -12.70 -3.64
N LEU A 247 15.93 -11.89 -4.54
CA LEU A 247 16.91 -12.36 -5.51
C LEU A 247 18.25 -12.50 -4.80
N LEU A 248 18.76 -13.73 -4.69
CA LEU A 248 20.00 -14.03 -3.98
C LEU A 248 21.18 -14.06 -4.95
N GLY A 249 20.97 -14.56 -6.16
CA GLY A 249 22.00 -14.63 -7.18
C GLY A 249 21.43 -14.98 -8.55
N ILE A 250 22.26 -14.79 -9.57
CA ILE A 250 21.99 -15.16 -10.95
C ILE A 250 23.17 -16.00 -11.43
N GLU A 251 22.89 -17.08 -12.15
CA GLU A 251 23.89 -17.85 -12.89
C GLU A 251 23.72 -17.54 -14.39
N PRO A 252 24.45 -16.56 -14.95
CA PRO A 252 24.16 -16.03 -16.28
C PRO A 252 24.34 -17.07 -17.39
N GLN A 253 25.30 -17.98 -17.22
CA GLN A 253 25.62 -19.03 -18.19
C GLN A 253 24.48 -20.06 -18.32
N GLN A 254 23.84 -20.39 -17.20
CA GLN A 254 22.73 -21.35 -17.14
C GLN A 254 21.37 -20.67 -17.22
N GLN A 255 21.34 -19.32 -17.20
CA GLN A 255 20.13 -18.50 -17.17
C GLN A 255 19.20 -18.85 -15.99
N LEU A 256 19.82 -19.15 -14.83
CA LEU A 256 19.12 -19.51 -13.60
C LEU A 256 19.13 -18.35 -12.61
N PHE A 257 18.02 -18.17 -11.92
CA PHE A 257 17.81 -17.15 -10.91
C PHE A 257 17.55 -17.83 -9.57
N ILE A 258 18.35 -17.50 -8.57
CA ILE A 258 18.26 -18.06 -7.21
C ILE A 258 17.36 -17.13 -6.39
N ILE A 259 16.18 -17.60 -6.03
CA ILE A 259 15.13 -16.82 -5.38
C ILE A 259 14.89 -17.36 -3.97
N GLY A 260 15.06 -16.51 -2.95
CA GLY A 260 14.55 -16.74 -1.61
C GLY A 260 13.09 -16.33 -1.53
N ASN A 261 12.18 -17.28 -1.64
CA ASN A 261 10.74 -17.03 -1.61
C ASN A 261 10.18 -17.22 -0.19
N PRO A 262 9.63 -16.16 0.44
CA PRO A 262 9.07 -16.25 1.79
C PRO A 262 7.95 -17.27 1.98
N TYR A 263 7.30 -17.73 0.91
CA TYR A 263 6.19 -18.67 0.98
C TYR A 263 6.63 -20.15 0.90
N TYR A 264 7.74 -20.42 0.21
CA TYR A 264 8.18 -21.76 -0.17
C TYR A 264 9.58 -22.14 0.33
N GLY A 265 10.47 -21.16 0.54
CA GLY A 265 11.90 -21.40 0.79
C GLY A 265 12.74 -21.03 -0.45
N LEU A 266 13.86 -21.71 -0.62
CA LEU A 266 14.76 -21.48 -1.75
C LEU A 266 14.15 -22.04 -3.04
N GLN A 267 14.21 -21.27 -4.12
CA GLN A 267 13.72 -21.65 -5.44
C GLN A 267 14.75 -21.29 -6.50
N ILE A 268 14.78 -22.10 -7.56
CA ILE A 268 15.53 -21.80 -8.78
C ILE A 268 14.49 -21.51 -9.86
N LYS A 269 14.65 -20.40 -10.57
CA LYS A 269 13.81 -20.00 -11.68
C LYS A 269 14.61 -19.95 -12.97
N THR A 270 14.05 -20.47 -14.05
CA THR A 270 14.61 -20.28 -15.39
C THR A 270 14.28 -18.89 -15.93
N LEU A 271 14.98 -18.47 -16.98
CA LEU A 271 14.68 -17.23 -17.69
C LEU A 271 13.23 -17.15 -18.20
N ASP A 272 12.67 -18.27 -18.70
CA ASP A 272 11.29 -18.28 -19.20
C ASP A 272 10.25 -18.18 -18.09
N GLU A 273 10.53 -18.75 -16.91
CA GLU A 273 9.68 -18.53 -15.74
C GLU A 273 9.74 -17.07 -15.30
N MET A 274 10.94 -16.48 -15.26
CA MET A 274 11.13 -15.08 -14.83
C MET A 274 10.36 -14.08 -15.70
N LYS A 275 10.24 -14.30 -17.02
CA LYS A 275 9.51 -13.41 -17.95
C LYS A 275 8.08 -13.12 -17.52
N ASN A 276 7.42 -14.14 -16.98
CA ASN A 276 6.02 -14.05 -16.57
C ASN A 276 5.86 -13.87 -15.06
N TYR A 277 6.93 -14.05 -14.29
CA TYR A 277 6.93 -14.00 -12.85
C TYR A 277 7.23 -12.60 -12.32
N TRP A 278 8.18 -11.87 -12.89
CA TRP A 278 8.66 -10.60 -12.33
C TRP A 278 7.94 -9.37 -12.91
N PHE A 279 7.71 -8.35 -12.09
CA PHE A 279 7.06 -7.10 -12.53
C PHE A 279 7.99 -6.14 -13.30
N GLY A 280 9.30 -6.41 -13.36
CA GLY A 280 10.27 -5.51 -14.00
C GLY A 280 10.77 -4.37 -13.10
N GLU A 281 10.66 -4.54 -11.78
CA GLU A 281 11.17 -3.61 -10.78
C GLU A 281 12.00 -4.31 -9.71
N ALA A 282 13.04 -3.63 -9.21
CA ALA A 282 13.94 -4.19 -8.22
C ALA A 282 14.41 -3.12 -7.23
N ILE A 283 14.51 -3.47 -5.96
CA ILE A 283 15.28 -2.70 -4.97
C ILE A 283 16.62 -3.42 -4.78
N LEU A 284 17.64 -2.95 -5.49
CA LEU A 284 18.97 -3.53 -5.47
C LEU A 284 19.65 -3.30 -4.12
N VAL A 285 20.41 -4.28 -3.64
CA VAL A 285 21.33 -4.13 -2.52
C VAL A 285 22.68 -3.71 -3.08
N ASN A 286 23.19 -2.56 -2.63
CA ASN A 286 24.54 -2.10 -2.92
C ASN A 286 25.37 -2.20 -1.64
N LEU A 287 26.36 -3.09 -1.63
CA LEU A 287 27.34 -3.20 -0.53
C LEU A 287 28.57 -2.36 -0.86
#